data_AF-A0A2V8KMZ9-F1
#
_entry.id   AF-A0A2V8KMZ9-F1
#
_cell.length_a   1.000
_cell.length_b   1.000
_cell.length_c   1.000
_cell.angle_alpha   90.00
_cell.angle_beta   90.00
_cell.angle_gamma   90.00
#
_symmetry.space_group_name_H-M   'P 1'
#
loop_
_entity.id
_entity.type
_entity.pdbx_description
1 polymer ?
#
loop_
_entity_poly.entity_id
_entity_poly.type
_entity_poly.pdbx_seq_one_letter_code
_entity_poly.pdbx_strand_id
1 'polypeptide(L)'
;MKLGALLRLRCPICGKGKLFRGYFDSPKRCASCGYFFMRESGYFLPHVAIGYAVTVLVSLGSWPLMRYVFGIENAAVTLGTMIVVAIVFGVWFVRYSKVLWLALDLTLDPPKSEDFEARGRRS
;
A
#
# COMPACT_ATOMS: atom_id res chain seq x y z
N MET A 1 -6.27 -15.96 -9.55
CA MET A 1 -5.46 -15.06 -8.70
C MET A 1 -5.21 -15.70 -7.35
N LYS A 2 -4.03 -15.49 -6.74
CA LYS A 2 -3.65 -16.02 -5.42
C LYS A 2 -3.56 -14.88 -4.41
N LEU A 3 -4.69 -14.50 -3.80
CA LEU A 3 -4.74 -13.40 -2.82
C LEU A 3 -3.82 -13.65 -1.61
N GLY A 4 -3.68 -14.91 -1.16
CA GLY A 4 -2.74 -15.27 -0.09
C GLY A 4 -1.25 -15.04 -0.43
N ALA A 5 -0.91 -14.77 -1.69
CA ALA A 5 0.43 -14.34 -2.08
C ALA A 5 0.69 -12.87 -1.69
N LEU A 6 -0.34 -12.01 -1.66
CA LEU A 6 -0.24 -10.59 -1.31
C LEU A 6 0.16 -10.41 0.17
N LEU A 7 -0.37 -11.25 1.06
CA LEU A 7 0.03 -11.31 2.47
C LEU A 7 1.52 -11.60 2.65
N ARG A 8 2.13 -12.31 1.69
CA ARG A 8 3.57 -12.62 1.65
C ARG A 8 4.37 -11.65 0.80
N LEU A 9 3.79 -10.53 0.38
CA LEU A 9 4.40 -9.53 -0.52
C LEU A 9 4.90 -10.16 -1.83
N ARG A 10 4.18 -11.17 -2.33
CA ARG A 10 4.44 -11.89 -3.58
C ARG A 10 3.42 -11.50 -4.64
N CYS A 11 3.77 -11.74 -5.89
CA CYS A 11 2.92 -11.51 -7.04
C CYS A 11 1.58 -12.28 -6.89
N PRO A 12 0.41 -11.62 -6.98
CA PRO A 12 -0.90 -12.27 -6.89
C PRO A 12 -1.23 -13.15 -8.10
N ILE A 13 -0.51 -12.99 -9.22
CA ILE A 13 -0.73 -13.77 -10.45
C ILE A 13 -0.03 -15.13 -10.34
N CYS A 14 1.30 -15.13 -10.24
CA CYS A 14 2.08 -16.37 -10.21
C CYS A 14 2.35 -16.92 -8.79
N GLY A 15 2.28 -16.09 -7.75
CA GLY A 15 2.57 -16.45 -6.37
C GLY A 15 4.06 -16.57 -6.01
N LYS A 16 4.98 -16.42 -6.99
CA LYS A 16 6.42 -16.68 -6.81
C LYS A 16 7.27 -15.40 -6.76
N GLY A 17 7.04 -14.45 -7.67
CA GLY A 17 7.85 -13.22 -7.76
C GLY A 17 7.67 -12.32 -6.55
N LYS A 18 8.76 -11.73 -6.05
CA LYS A 18 8.70 -10.67 -5.02
C LYS A 18 8.09 -9.40 -5.63
N LEU A 19 7.17 -8.77 -4.92
CA LEU A 19 6.51 -7.56 -5.38
C LEU A 19 7.43 -6.34 -5.20
N PHE A 20 8.11 -6.25 -4.05
CA PHE A 20 9.00 -5.14 -3.73
C PHE A 20 10.46 -5.61 -3.66
N ARG A 21 11.39 -4.84 -4.24
CA ARG A 21 12.84 -5.03 -4.02
C ARG A 21 13.38 -4.17 -2.88
N GLY A 22 12.78 -3.01 -2.65
CA GLY A 22 13.06 -2.11 -1.53
C GLY A 22 11.81 -1.69 -0.77
N TYR A 23 11.97 -0.96 0.33
CA TYR A 23 10.87 -0.53 1.18
C TYR A 23 9.92 0.45 0.47
N PHE A 24 10.48 1.47 -0.18
CA PHE A 24 9.72 2.50 -0.90
C PHE A 24 9.55 2.20 -2.39
N ASP A 25 9.97 1.02 -2.82
CA ASP A 25 9.94 0.63 -4.23
C ASP A 25 8.50 0.50 -4.75
N SER A 26 8.35 0.67 -6.06
CA SER A 26 7.06 0.54 -6.75
C SER A 26 7.16 -0.58 -7.77
N PRO A 27 6.38 -1.67 -7.61
CA PRO A 27 6.45 -2.82 -8.51
C PRO A 27 6.13 -2.38 -9.94
N LYS A 28 7.10 -2.57 -10.86
CA LYS A 28 6.89 -2.31 -12.30
C LYS A 28 6.51 -3.58 -13.04
N ARG A 29 7.28 -4.64 -12.86
CA ARG A 29 7.10 -5.93 -13.53
C ARG A 29 7.45 -7.09 -12.60
N CYS A 30 6.69 -8.19 -12.71
CA CYS A 30 7.03 -9.43 -12.04
C CYS A 30 8.21 -10.15 -12.73
N ALA A 31 9.28 -10.43 -11.99
CA ALA A 31 10.44 -11.16 -12.53
C ALA A 31 10.17 -12.64 -12.86
N SER A 32 9.06 -13.23 -12.37
CA SER A 32 8.76 -14.65 -12.56
C SER A 32 7.74 -14.92 -13.67
N CYS A 33 6.73 -14.06 -13.85
CA CYS A 33 5.67 -14.27 -14.84
C CYS A 33 5.54 -13.13 -15.85
N GLY A 34 6.39 -12.10 -15.78
CA GLY A 34 6.39 -10.99 -16.74
C GLY A 34 5.25 -9.98 -16.59
N TYR A 35 4.27 -10.22 -15.70
CA TYR A 35 3.12 -9.33 -15.51
C TYR A 35 3.54 -7.89 -15.23
N PHE A 36 3.00 -6.96 -16.00
CA PHE A 36 3.30 -5.53 -15.90
C PHE A 36 2.30 -4.82 -14.98
N PHE A 37 2.76 -4.42 -13.80
CA PHE A 37 1.93 -3.78 -12.78
C PHE A 37 1.69 -2.29 -13.06
N MET A 38 2.63 -1.62 -13.70
CA MET A 38 2.56 -0.17 -13.95
C MET A 38 1.84 0.12 -15.27
N ARG A 39 0.56 -0.26 -15.38
CA ARG A 39 -0.24 -0.13 -16.61
C ARG A 39 -0.25 1.29 -17.19
N GLU A 40 -0.29 2.29 -16.32
CA GLU A 40 -0.27 3.71 -16.66
C GLU A 40 0.71 4.51 -15.78
N SER A 41 1.16 5.65 -16.31
CA SER A 41 1.95 6.60 -15.51
C SER A 41 1.08 7.09 -14.35
N GLY A 42 1.55 6.87 -13.12
CA GLY A 42 0.79 7.22 -11.93
C GLY A 42 -0.24 6.18 -11.48
N TYR A 43 -0.23 4.95 -12.01
CA TYR A 43 -1.08 3.84 -11.55
C TYR A 43 -1.09 3.66 -10.02
N PHE A 44 0.04 3.92 -9.36
CA PHE A 44 0.11 3.81 -7.92
C PHE A 44 -0.53 5.00 -7.19
N LEU A 45 -0.72 6.19 -7.76
CA LEU A 45 -1.22 7.39 -7.03
C LEU A 45 -2.34 7.11 -6.01
N PRO A 46 -3.37 6.31 -6.31
CA PRO A 46 -4.44 6.01 -5.37
C PRO A 46 -3.99 5.33 -4.06
N HIS A 47 -2.84 4.62 -4.05
CA HIS A 47 -2.24 4.08 -2.84
C HIS A 47 -1.92 5.16 -1.80
N VAL A 48 -1.60 6.39 -2.23
CA VAL A 48 -1.30 7.48 -1.31
C VAL A 48 -2.57 7.89 -0.57
N ALA A 49 -3.69 8.02 -1.30
CA ALA A 49 -4.98 8.36 -0.71
C ALA A 49 -5.44 7.30 0.31
N ILE A 50 -5.33 6.02 -0.03
CA ILE A 50 -5.65 4.90 0.87
C ILE A 50 -4.75 4.94 2.12
N GLY A 51 -3.44 5.09 1.91
CA GLY A 51 -2.47 5.11 3.01
C GLY A 51 -2.68 6.28 3.95
N TYR A 52 -2.98 7.45 3.40
CA TYR A 52 -3.30 8.66 4.14
C TYR A 52 -4.59 8.50 4.95
N ALA A 53 -5.68 8.04 4.33
CA ALA A 53 -6.95 7.85 5.01
C ALA A 53 -6.82 6.92 6.23
N VAL A 54 -6.14 5.78 6.07
CA VAL A 54 -5.92 4.84 7.19
C VAL A 54 -5.01 5.45 8.25
N THR A 55 -3.93 6.15 7.86
CA THR A 55 -3.00 6.77 8.81
C THR A 55 -3.68 7.86 9.64
N VAL A 56 -4.54 8.68 9.01
CA VAL A 56 -5.34 9.69 9.69
C VAL A 56 -6.32 9.05 10.66
N LEU A 57 -7.03 8.00 10.26
CA LEU A 57 -7.94 7.28 11.15
C LEU A 57 -7.23 6.69 12.37
N VAL A 58 -6.05 6.10 12.17
CA VAL A 58 -5.23 5.55 13.27
C VAL A 58 -4.72 6.68 14.18
N SER A 59 -4.25 7.79 13.62
CA SER A 59 -3.77 8.94 14.38
C SER A 59 -4.90 9.58 15.19
N LEU A 60 -6.06 9.84 14.57
CA LEU A 60 -7.25 10.35 15.26
C LEU A 60 -7.76 9.38 16.34
N GLY A 61 -7.71 8.07 16.07
CA GLY A 61 -8.07 7.04 17.04
C GLY A 61 -7.14 6.96 18.26
N SER A 62 -5.91 7.48 18.17
CA SER A 62 -5.01 7.54 19.32
C SER A 62 -5.44 8.56 20.39
N TRP A 63 -6.18 9.61 20.00
CA TRP A 63 -6.68 10.63 20.93
C TRP A 63 -7.60 10.05 22.02
N PRO A 64 -8.72 9.36 21.71
CA PRO A 64 -9.58 8.79 22.75
C PRO A 64 -8.84 7.73 23.57
N LEU A 65 -7.91 6.98 22.97
CA LEU A 65 -7.08 6.02 23.71
C LEU A 65 -6.25 6.73 24.79
N MET A 66 -5.58 7.82 24.44
CA MET A 66 -4.79 8.61 25.39
C MET A 66 -5.66 9.27 26.47
N ARG A 67 -6.84 9.77 26.09
CA ARG A 67 -7.75 10.44 27.01
C ARG A 67 -8.41 9.48 28.00
N TYR A 68 -8.96 8.37 27.53
CA TYR A 68 -9.81 7.47 28.32
C TYR A 68 -9.06 6.29 28.95
N VAL A 69 -7.94 5.83 28.34
CA VAL A 69 -7.17 4.70 28.89
C VAL A 69 -5.99 5.18 29.72
N PHE A 70 -5.25 6.17 29.24
CA PHE A 70 -4.04 6.67 29.92
C PHE A 70 -4.29 7.90 30.79
N GLY A 71 -5.47 8.52 30.73
CA GLY A 71 -5.81 9.70 31.52
C GLY A 71 -4.96 10.95 31.19
N ILE A 72 -4.32 10.98 30.01
CA ILE A 72 -3.44 12.08 29.62
C ILE A 72 -4.30 13.26 29.15
N GLU A 73 -4.26 14.37 29.89
CA GLU A 73 -5.00 15.60 29.54
C GLU A 73 -4.13 16.65 28.83
N ASN A 74 -2.80 16.44 28.82
CA ASN A 74 -1.87 17.40 28.24
C ASN A 74 -1.96 17.39 26.71
N ALA A 75 -2.52 18.47 26.15
CA ALA A 75 -2.69 18.64 24.72
C ALA A 75 -1.38 18.53 23.92
N ALA A 76 -0.25 19.00 24.46
CA ALA A 76 1.04 18.91 23.78
C ALA A 76 1.54 17.46 23.66
N VAL A 77 1.34 16.65 24.71
CA VAL A 77 1.71 15.22 24.71
C VAL A 77 0.81 14.45 23.74
N THR A 78 -0.49 14.74 23.74
CA THR A 78 -1.45 14.10 22.83
C THR A 78 -1.14 14.43 21.37
N LEU A 79 -0.94 15.70 21.04
CA LEU A 79 -0.56 16.12 19.68
C LEU A 79 0.79 15.51 19.26
N GLY A 80 1.80 15.55 20.14
CA GLY A 80 3.10 14.95 19.87
C GLY A 80 2.99 13.45 19.56
N THR A 81 2.18 12.73 20.33
CA THR A 81 1.95 11.29 20.11
C THR A 81 1.19 11.03 18.82
N MET A 82 0.16 11.81 18.49
CA MET A 82 -0.58 11.69 17.23
C MET A 82 0.33 11.85 16.01
N ILE A 83 1.27 12.81 16.06
CA ILE A 83 2.26 13.04 15.00
C ILE A 83 3.22 11.85 14.89
N VAL A 84 3.76 11.38 16.01
CA VAL A 84 4.68 10.23 16.03
C VAL A 84 3.98 8.98 15.49
N VAL A 85 2.76 8.71 15.93
CA VAL A 85 1.93 7.59 15.44
C VAL A 85 1.69 7.74 13.94
N ALA A 86 1.30 8.92 13.46
CA ALA A 86 1.07 9.14 12.03
C ALA A 86 2.32 8.88 11.19
N ILE A 87 3.50 9.34 11.62
CA ILE A 87 4.75 9.15 10.89
C ILE A 87 5.15 7.67 10.91
N VAL A 88 5.23 7.05 12.09
CA VAL A 88 5.68 5.67 12.25
C VAL A 88 4.73 4.72 11.53
N PHE A 89 3.42 4.87 11.76
CA PHE A 89 2.41 4.05 11.11
C PHE A 89 2.35 4.32 9.61
N GLY A 90 2.38 5.57 9.16
CA GLY A 90 2.33 5.91 7.74
C GLY A 90 3.51 5.36 6.94
N VAL A 91 4.73 5.50 7.49
CA VAL A 91 5.94 4.90 6.90
C VAL A 91 5.82 3.38 6.90
N TRP A 92 5.35 2.77 7.98
CA TRP A 92 5.12 1.33 8.04
C TRP A 92 4.08 0.85 7.00
N PHE A 93 2.97 1.58 6.87
CA PHE A 93 1.78 1.19 6.14
C PHE A 93 1.85 1.44 4.63
N VAL A 94 2.77 2.29 4.15
CA VAL A 94 2.87 2.63 2.72
C VAL A 94 2.99 1.40 1.81
N ARG A 95 3.69 0.35 2.27
CA ARG A 95 3.82 -0.92 1.52
C ARG A 95 2.50 -1.67 1.43
N TYR A 96 1.78 -1.75 2.55
CA TYR A 96 0.48 -2.41 2.63
C TYR A 96 -0.55 -1.65 1.81
N SER A 97 -0.51 -0.32 1.79
CA SER A 97 -1.38 0.49 0.95
C SER A 97 -1.21 0.18 -0.54
N LYS A 98 0.03 0.06 -1.03
CA LYS A 98 0.30 -0.36 -2.43
C LYS A 98 -0.25 -1.75 -2.74
N VAL A 99 -0.12 -2.68 -1.80
CA VAL A 99 -0.64 -4.06 -1.94
C VAL A 99 -2.16 -4.06 -1.94
N LEU A 100 -2.78 -3.26 -1.09
CA LEU A 100 -4.24 -3.14 -0.98
C LEU A 100 -4.83 -2.53 -2.26
N TRP A 101 -4.21 -1.47 -2.77
CA TRP A 101 -4.56 -0.88 -4.06
C TRP A 101 -4.45 -1.91 -5.18
N LEU A 102 -3.32 -2.63 -5.27
CA LEU A 102 -3.13 -3.67 -6.28
C LEU A 102 -4.15 -4.80 -6.16
N ALA A 103 -4.51 -5.19 -4.94
CA ALA A 103 -5.54 -6.21 -4.70
C ALA A 103 -6.89 -5.74 -5.21
N LEU A 104 -7.28 -4.51 -4.87
CA LEU A 104 -8.54 -3.89 -5.24
C LEU A 104 -8.63 -3.73 -6.77
N ASP A 105 -7.61 -3.16 -7.38
CA ASP A 105 -7.55 -2.96 -8.83
C ASP A 105 -7.67 -4.29 -9.58
N LEU A 106 -6.92 -5.32 -9.18
CA LEU A 106 -7.02 -6.63 -9.83
C LEU A 106 -8.37 -7.34 -9.60
N THR A 107 -9.09 -7.00 -8.54
CA THR A 107 -10.46 -7.52 -8.34
C THR A 107 -11.49 -6.78 -9.19
N LEU A 108 -11.25 -5.51 -9.52
CA LEU A 108 -12.14 -4.69 -10.33
C LEU A 108 -11.87 -4.88 -11.83
N ASP A 109 -10.58 -4.88 -12.23
CA ASP A 109 -10.12 -5.17 -13.58
C ASP A 109 -9.18 -6.39 -13.56
N PRO A 110 -9.70 -7.58 -13.87
CA PRO A 110 -8.91 -8.80 -13.85
C PRO A 110 -7.77 -8.74 -14.89
N PRO A 111 -6.67 -9.47 -14.65
CA PRO A 111 -5.50 -9.46 -15.52
C PRO A 111 -5.85 -10.00 -16.91
N LYS A 112 -5.45 -9.26 -17.95
CA LYS A 112 -5.66 -9.61 -19.36
C LYS A 112 -4.33 -10.07 -19.98
N SER A 113 -4.39 -10.79 -21.10
CA SER A 113 -3.20 -11.26 -21.83
C SER A 113 -2.30 -10.09 -22.27
N GLU A 114 -2.89 -8.95 -22.61
CA GLU A 114 -2.18 -7.71 -22.97
C GLU A 114 -1.27 -7.16 -21.85
N ASP A 115 -1.53 -7.50 -20.59
CA ASP A 115 -0.69 -7.05 -19.46
C ASP A 115 0.63 -7.84 -19.35
N PHE A 116 0.73 -8.95 -20.08
CA PHE A 116 1.95 -9.74 -20.21
C PHE A 116 2.78 -9.29 -21.40
N GLU A 117 2.14 -8.71 -22.41
CA GLU A 117 2.82 -8.06 -23.52
C GLU A 117 3.40 -6.73 -23.02
N ALA A 118 4.70 -6.54 -23.21
CA ALA A 118 5.30 -5.24 -22.98
C ALA A 118 4.59 -4.28 -23.94
N ARG A 119 3.72 -3.38 -23.45
CA ARG A 119 3.30 -2.21 -24.24
C ARG A 119 4.56 -1.42 -24.54
N GLY A 120 5.21 -1.77 -25.66
CA GLY A 120 6.20 -0.95 -26.31
C GLY A 120 5.56 0.41 -26.47
N ARG A 121 6.26 1.46 -26.00
CA ARG A 121 5.85 2.83 -26.25
C ARG A 121 5.49 2.93 -27.72
N ARG A 122 4.22 3.21 -28.04
CA ARG A 122 3.94 3.89 -29.30
C ARG A 122 4.59 5.26 -29.13
N SER A 123 5.77 5.40 -29.73
CA SER A 123 6.40 6.68 -30.06
C SER A 123 5.46 7.47 -30.96
#